data_AF-A0A7C9BRZ1-F1
#
_entry.id   AF-A0A7C9BRZ1-F1
#
_cell.length_a   1.000
_cell.length_b   1.000
_cell.length_c   1.000
_cell.angle_alpha   90.00
_cell.angle_beta   90.00
_cell.angle_gamma   90.00
#
_symmetry.space_group_name_H-M   'P 1'
#
loop_
_entity.id
_entity.type
_entity.pdbx_description
1 polymer ?
#
loop_
_entity_poly.entity_id
_entity_poly.type
_entity_poly.pdbx_seq_one_letter_code
_entity_poly.pdbx_strand_id
1 'polypeptide(L)'
;MNCKPGDMAVIARGLARDRIVEVKAPYGDYMHFGFCWYVEAPAPIPAMDARTGLSCQITNGWCPDAWLRPISGVPVTDNVSDEVTA
;
A
#
# COMPACT_ATOMS: atom_id res chain seq x y z
N MET A 1 -10.93 -11.27 -2.99
CA MET A 1 -9.80 -10.33 -2.98
C MET A 1 -10.32 -8.99 -3.44
N ASN A 2 -10.08 -7.94 -2.66
CA ASN A 2 -10.53 -6.58 -2.93
C ASN A 2 -9.60 -5.85 -3.90
N CYS A 3 -8.32 -6.19 -3.91
CA CYS A 3 -7.32 -5.62 -4.79
C CYS A 3 -6.67 -6.67 -5.69
N LYS A 4 -5.88 -6.21 -6.66
CA LYS A 4 -4.96 -6.99 -7.49
C LYS A 4 -3.63 -6.23 -7.68
N PRO A 5 -2.54 -6.89 -8.12
CA PRO A 5 -1.30 -6.19 -8.44
C PRO A 5 -1.51 -5.05 -9.43
N GLY A 6 -0.85 -3.91 -9.17
CA GLY A 6 -1.00 -2.65 -9.89
C GLY A 6 -2.13 -1.75 -9.39
N ASP A 7 -3.02 -2.22 -8.51
CA ASP A 7 -4.03 -1.35 -7.93
C ASP A 7 -3.40 -0.36 -6.95
N MET A 8 -3.88 0.88 -6.98
CA MET A 8 -3.76 1.79 -5.85
C MET A 8 -4.90 1.54 -4.86
N ALA A 9 -4.60 1.53 -3.58
CA ALA A 9 -5.57 1.30 -2.52
C ALA A 9 -5.35 2.21 -1.32
N VAL A 10 -6.44 2.57 -0.65
CA VAL A 10 -6.38 3.23 0.66
C VAL A 10 -6.45 2.17 1.77
N ILE A 11 -5.61 2.33 2.79
CA ILE A 11 -5.64 1.51 3.99
C ILE A 11 -6.79 1.99 4.89
N ALA A 12 -7.78 1.13 5.15
CA ALA A 12 -8.97 1.48 5.91
C ALA A 12 -8.85 1.23 7.42
N ARG A 13 -7.79 0.57 7.89
CA ARG A 13 -7.62 0.12 9.29
C ARG A 13 -6.16 0.16 9.74
N GLY A 14 -5.94 0.19 11.07
CA GLY A 14 -4.62 0.20 11.68
C GLY A 14 -3.98 1.58 11.76
N LEU A 15 -2.69 1.63 12.10
CA LEU A 15 -1.93 2.88 12.29
C LEU A 15 -1.78 3.69 10.99
N ALA A 16 -1.67 2.99 9.85
CA ALA A 16 -1.57 3.59 8.53
C ALA A 16 -2.93 3.91 7.90
N ARG A 17 -4.01 4.03 8.69
CA ARG A 17 -5.33 4.37 8.17
C ARG A 17 -5.27 5.66 7.34
N ASP A 18 -6.04 5.68 6.25
CA ASP A 18 -6.16 6.76 5.27
C ASP A 18 -4.89 7.02 4.43
N ARG A 19 -3.88 6.13 4.52
CA ARG A 19 -2.70 6.15 3.64
C ARG A 19 -2.95 5.39 2.35
N ILE A 20 -2.37 5.90 1.26
CA ILE A 20 -2.42 5.30 -0.06
C ILE A 20 -1.19 4.43 -0.27
N VAL A 21 -1.42 3.23 -0.80
CA VAL A 21 -0.38 2.28 -1.18
C VAL A 21 -0.67 1.67 -2.55
N GLU A 22 0.37 1.25 -3.24
CA GLU A 22 0.27 0.44 -4.45
C GLU A 22 0.43 -1.04 -4.09
N VAL A 23 -0.44 -1.89 -4.64
CA VAL A 23 -0.37 -3.33 -4.48
C VAL A 23 0.65 -3.89 -5.47
N LYS A 24 1.75 -4.44 -4.97
CA LYS A 24 2.87 -4.91 -5.81
C LYS A 24 2.79 -6.40 -6.13
N ALA A 25 2.52 -7.24 -5.12
CA ALA A 25 2.51 -8.69 -5.30
C ALA A 25 1.72 -9.40 -4.18
N PRO A 26 1.28 -10.65 -4.39
CA PRO A 26 0.81 -11.52 -3.30
C PRO A 26 1.89 -11.65 -2.22
N TYR A 27 1.50 -11.48 -0.94
CA TYR A 27 2.37 -11.81 0.19
C TYR A 27 2.04 -13.21 0.74
N GLY A 28 0.75 -13.56 0.77
CA GLY A 28 0.24 -14.82 1.34
C GLY A 28 -0.48 -14.60 2.67
N ASP A 29 -0.83 -15.67 3.37
CA ASP A 29 -1.39 -15.57 4.72
C ASP A 29 -0.29 -15.19 5.71
N TYR A 30 -0.59 -14.22 6.59
CA TYR A 30 0.34 -13.80 7.63
C TYR A 30 -0.40 -13.50 8.94
N MET A 31 0.12 -14.08 10.04
CA MET A 31 -0.37 -13.83 11.41
C MET A 31 -1.89 -13.97 11.59
N HIS A 32 -2.54 -14.89 10.86
CA HIS A 32 -3.99 -15.13 10.93
C HIS A 32 -4.87 -13.93 10.52
N PHE A 33 -4.31 -12.93 9.83
CA PHE A 33 -5.08 -11.84 9.23
C PHE A 33 -5.76 -12.24 7.92
N GLY A 34 -5.57 -13.48 7.47
CA GLY A 34 -5.96 -13.96 6.16
C GLY A 34 -4.96 -13.50 5.09
N PHE A 35 -5.40 -13.49 3.83
CA PHE A 35 -4.53 -13.14 2.71
C PHE A 35 -4.06 -11.68 2.75
N CYS A 36 -2.74 -11.50 2.65
CA CYS A 36 -2.06 -10.22 2.64
C CYS A 36 -1.42 -9.94 1.26
N TRP A 37 -1.35 -8.66 0.93
CA TRP A 37 -0.61 -8.11 -0.19
C TRP A 37 0.72 -7.53 0.27
N TYR A 38 1.75 -7.64 -0.58
CA TYR A 38 2.94 -6.81 -0.49
C TYR A 38 2.61 -5.46 -1.12
N VAL A 39 2.74 -4.39 -0.34
CA VAL A 39 2.35 -3.03 -0.74
C VAL A 39 3.52 -2.07 -0.57
N GLU A 40 3.51 -1.01 -1.37
CA GLU A 40 4.49 0.08 -1.33
C GLU A 40 3.78 1.43 -1.20
N ALA A 41 4.29 2.29 -0.33
CA ALA A 41 3.79 3.64 -0.08
C ALA A 41 4.73 4.67 -0.74
N PRO A 42 4.19 5.75 -1.32
CA PRO A 42 5.01 6.80 -1.95
C PRO A 42 5.82 7.64 -0.94
N ALA A 43 5.50 7.54 0.35
CA ALA A 43 6.20 8.21 1.45
C ALA A 43 6.16 7.31 2.70
N PRO A 44 7.06 7.50 3.69
CA PRO A 44 7.03 6.74 4.93
C PRO A 44 5.68 6.86 5.65
N ILE A 45 5.12 5.72 6.05
CA ILE A 45 3.85 5.61 6.77
C ILE A 45 4.05 4.96 8.15
N PRO A 46 3.25 5.34 9.16
CA PRO A 46 3.31 4.74 10.48
C PRO A 46 2.90 3.27 10.43
N ALA A 47 3.72 2.40 11.00
CA ALA A 47 3.47 0.98 11.10
C ALA A 47 3.89 0.45 12.47
N MET A 48 3.69 -0.86 12.66
CA MET A 48 4.16 -1.60 13.83
C MET A 48 4.97 -2.77 13.34
N ASP A 49 6.19 -2.92 13.86
CA ASP A 49 7.00 -4.10 13.61
C ASP A 49 6.33 -5.31 14.27
N ALA A 50 5.98 -6.31 13.46
CA ALA A 50 5.20 -7.44 13.91
C ALA A 50 5.96 -8.36 14.88
N ARG A 51 7.30 -8.31 14.90
CA ARG A 51 8.14 -9.17 15.76
C ARG A 51 8.34 -8.57 17.14
N THR A 52 8.47 -7.25 17.21
CA THR A 52 8.81 -6.51 18.43
C THR A 52 7.65 -5.73 19.01
N GLY A 53 6.60 -5.48 18.23
CA GLY A 53 5.45 -4.65 18.62
C GLY A 53 5.75 -3.15 18.67
N LEU A 54 6.95 -2.72 18.26
CA LEU A 54 7.35 -1.32 18.31
C LEU A 54 6.83 -0.55 17.09
N SER A 55 6.45 0.71 17.32
CA SER A 55 6.10 1.64 16.26
C SER A 55 7.30 1.96 15.37
N CYS A 56 7.08 1.99 14.06
CA CYS A 56 8.10 2.32 13.08
C CYS A 56 7.52 3.13 11.91
N GLN A 57 8.40 3.60 11.02
CA GLN A 57 8.02 4.21 9.74
C GLN A 57 8.55 3.32 8.62
N ILE A 58 7.69 2.95 7.67
CA ILE A 58 8.03 2.06 6.56
C ILE A 58 7.53 2.63 5.24
N THR A 59 8.18 2.26 4.14
CA THR A 59 7.68 2.54 2.79
C THR A 59 7.14 1.28 2.10
N ASN A 60 7.37 0.09 2.66
CA ASN A 60 6.83 -1.15 2.12
C ASN A 60 6.59 -2.17 3.23
N GLY A 61 5.72 -3.14 2.96
CA GLY A 61 5.38 -4.19 3.90
C GLY A 61 4.19 -5.01 3.44
N TRP A 62 3.67 -5.83 4.35
CA TRP A 62 2.45 -6.60 4.12
C TRP A 62 1.22 -5.80 4.61
N CYS A 63 0.09 -5.95 3.91
CA CYS A 63 -1.19 -5.38 4.31
C CYS A 63 -2.32 -6.39 4.03
N PRO A 64 -3.21 -6.68 4.99
CA PRO A 64 -4.34 -7.59 4.75
C PRO A 64 -5.27 -7.08 3.65
N ASP A 65 -5.69 -7.95 2.72
CA ASP A 65 -6.65 -7.60 1.66
C ASP A 65 -7.96 -7.04 2.22
N ALA A 66 -8.39 -7.54 3.38
CA ALA A 66 -9.57 -7.06 4.09
C ALA A 66 -9.46 -5.58 4.53
N TRP A 67 -8.25 -5.04 4.66
CA TRP A 67 -7.98 -3.67 5.09
C TRP A 67 -7.81 -2.70 3.92
N LEU A 68 -7.59 -3.20 2.71
CA LEU A 68 -7.42 -2.38 1.52
C LEU A 68 -8.77 -2.06 0.87
N ARG A 69 -8.90 -0.84 0.38
CA ARG A 69 -10.01 -0.43 -0.50
C ARG A 69 -9.40 0.09 -1.81
N PRO A 70 -9.63 -0.60 -2.94
CA PRO A 70 -9.08 -0.17 -4.22
C PRO A 70 -9.64 1.20 -4.60
N ILE A 71 -8.77 2.05 -5.13
CA ILE A 71 -9.14 3.33 -5.72
C ILE A 71 -9.39 3.05 -7.21
N SER A 72 -10.66 2.91 -7.58
CA SER A 72 -11.05 2.71 -8.98
C SER A 72 -11.05 4.05 -9.72
N GLY A 73 -10.37 4.13 -10.87
CA GLY A 73 -10.59 5.20 -11.85
C GLY A 73 -9.74 6.47 -11.72
N VAL A 74 -8.58 6.43 -11.05
CA VAL A 74 -7.58 7.50 -11.24
C VAL A 74 -6.69 7.07 -12.40
N PRO A 75 -6.79 7.69 -13.59
CA PRO A 75 -5.76 7.50 -14.61
C PRO A 75 -4.44 7.98 -14.00
N VAL A 76 -3.46 7.08 -13.94
CA VAL A 76 -2.07 7.47 -13.68
C VAL A 76 -1.64 8.29 -14.89
N THR A 77 -1.82 9.61 -14.83
CA THR A 77 -1.15 10.51 -15.76
C THR A 77 0.28 10.67 -15.27
N ASP A 78 1.13 9.69 -15.58
CA ASP A 78 2.56 9.93 -15.71
C ASP A 78 2.74 10.84 -16.94
N ASN A 79 2.49 12.13 -16.78
CA ASN A 79 2.76 13.13 -17.81
C ASN A 79 3.44 14.33 -17.16
N VAL A 80 4.71 14.16 -16.81
CA VAL A 80 5.66 15.28 -16.79
C VAL A 80 6.65 15.01 -17.92
N SER A 81 6.27 15.42 -19.13
CA SER A 81 7.23 15.64 -20.21
C SER A 81 7.84 17.01 -19.95
N ASP A 82 8.98 17.05 -19.26
CA ASP A 82 9.82 18.24 -19.21
C ASP A 82 10.48 18.42 -20.58
N GLU A 83 9.79 19.08 -21.50
CA GLU A 83 10.41 19.67 -22.69
C GLU A 83 10.54 21.18 -22.48
N VAL A 84 11.69 21.61 -21.95
CA VAL A 84 12.10 23.02 -21.99
C VAL A 84 13.08 23.17 -23.16
N THR A 85 12.55 23.44 -24.36
CA THR A 85 13.35 24.01 -25.44
C THR A 85 13.64 25.47 -25.13
N ALA A 86 14.92 25.79 -24.93
CA ALA A 86 15.46 27.16 -25.00
C ALA A 86 15.95 27.46 -26.41
#